data_AF-A0A7Z9MSE3-F1
#
_entry.id   AF-A0A7Z9MSE3-F1
#
_cell.length_a   1.000
_cell.length_b   1.000
_cell.length_c   1.000
_cell.angle_alpha   90.00
_cell.angle_beta   90.00
_cell.angle_gamma   90.00
#
_symmetry.space_group_name_H-M   'P 1'
#
loop_
_entity.id
_entity.type
_entity.pdbx_description
1 polymer ?
#
loop_
_entity_poly.entity_id
_entity_poly.type
_entity_poly.pdbx_seq_one_letter_code
_entity_poly.pdbx_strand_id
1 'polypeptide(L)' 'MSLNEIRALTFDTGGTILDWHTGFRTALAELGAKHGVDKDWAALANELRRRSLKKMINLGEKSPPTYNM' A
#
# COMPACT_ATOMS: atom_id res chain seq x y z
N MET A 1 -7.15 -6.68 31.79
CA MET A 1 -5.78 -6.79 31.27
C MET A 1 -5.07 -5.46 31.49
N SER A 2 -3.97 -5.48 32.20
CA SER A 2 -3.02 -4.37 32.32
C SER A 2 -2.16 -4.29 31.06
N LEU A 3 -1.75 -3.10 30.65
CA LEU A 3 -0.78 -2.89 29.56
C LEU A 3 0.50 -3.72 29.77
N ASN A 4 0.89 -3.94 31.04
CA ASN A 4 2.08 -4.70 31.41
C ASN A 4 1.95 -6.21 31.09
N GLU A 5 0.76 -6.70 30.77
CA GLU A 5 0.50 -8.09 30.40
C GLU A 5 0.60 -8.33 28.88
N ILE A 6 0.65 -7.27 28.08
CA ILE A 6 0.76 -7.37 26.62
C ILE A 6 2.21 -7.69 26.24
N ARG A 7 2.41 -8.79 25.50
CA ARG A 7 3.74 -9.26 25.05
C ARG A 7 4.08 -8.88 23.61
N ALA A 8 3.08 -8.49 22.82
CA ALA A 8 3.26 -8.10 21.44
C ALA A 8 2.24 -7.03 21.04
N LEU A 9 2.71 -6.05 20.28
CA LEU A 9 1.87 -5.09 19.57
C LEU A 9 2.06 -5.32 18.08
N THR A 10 1.01 -5.74 17.41
CA THR A 10 1.01 -5.95 15.95
C THR A 10 0.32 -4.76 15.30
N PHE A 11 1.03 -4.09 14.40
CA PHE A 11 0.51 -2.93 13.69
C PHE A 11 0.27 -3.28 12.23
N ASP A 12 -0.89 -2.87 11.72
CA ASP A 12 -0.99 -2.63 10.28
C ASP A 12 0.03 -1.57 9.88
N THR A 13 0.60 -1.66 8.68
CA THR A 13 1.68 -0.75 8.25
C THR A 13 1.15 0.37 7.37
N GLY A 14 0.24 0.06 6.45
CA GLY A 14 -0.23 1.01 5.43
C GLY A 14 -1.32 1.94 5.93
N GLY A 15 -0.95 3.16 6.32
CA GLY A 15 -1.86 4.19 6.83
C GLY A 15 -1.85 4.30 8.36
N THR A 16 -1.36 3.28 9.06
CA THR A 16 -1.14 3.31 10.51
C THR A 16 0.30 3.74 10.85
N ILE A 17 1.30 3.18 10.16
CA ILE A 17 2.73 3.53 10.35
C ILE A 17 3.26 4.36 9.18
N LEU A 18 2.91 3.97 7.96
CA LEU A 18 3.39 4.59 6.73
C LEU A 18 2.33 5.47 6.09
N ASP A 19 2.68 6.73 5.77
CA ASP A 19 1.92 7.55 4.83
C ASP A 19 2.21 7.11 3.39
N TRP A 20 1.55 6.03 3.00
CA TRP A 20 1.69 5.44 1.66
C TRP A 20 1.21 6.41 0.58
N HIS A 21 0.18 7.21 0.83
CA HIS A 21 -0.45 8.02 -0.20
C HIS A 21 0.47 9.16 -0.63
N THR A 22 1.03 9.90 0.34
CA THR A 22 2.02 10.93 0.03
C THR A 22 3.27 10.33 -0.63
N GLY A 23 3.76 9.20 -0.12
CA GLY A 23 4.94 8.52 -0.68
C GLY A 23 4.78 8.19 -2.17
N PHE A 24 3.70 7.49 -2.54
CA PHE A 24 3.45 7.12 -3.94
C PHE A 24 3.15 8.34 -4.81
N ARG A 25 2.34 9.29 -4.34
CA ARG A 25 2.02 10.51 -5.10
C ARG A 25 3.28 11.31 -5.45
N THR A 26 4.18 11.49 -4.48
CA THR A 26 5.44 12.23 -4.68
C THR A 26 6.35 11.50 -5.68
N ALA A 27 6.57 10.20 -5.49
CA ALA A 27 7.42 9.42 -6.39
C ALA A 27 6.88 9.39 -7.83
N LEU A 28 5.56 9.30 -8.01
CA LEU A 28 4.92 9.39 -9.33
C LEU A 28 5.11 10.76 -9.97
N ALA A 29 4.98 11.84 -9.20
CA ALA A 29 5.20 13.20 -9.69
C ALA A 29 6.65 13.44 -10.12
N GLU A 30 7.62 12.98 -9.32
CA GLU A 30 9.05 13.05 -9.65
C GLU A 30 9.37 12.28 -10.94
N LEU A 31 8.81 11.09 -11.11
CA LEU A 31 8.95 10.30 -12.33
C LEU A 31 8.29 11.00 -13.53
N GLY A 32 7.10 11.56 -13.34
CA GLY A 32 6.41 12.34 -14.35
C GLY A 32 7.25 13.51 -14.85
N ALA A 33 7.82 14.29 -13.93
CA ALA A 33 8.70 15.42 -14.25
C ALA A 33 9.95 14.97 -15.04
N LYS A 34 10.57 13.85 -14.65
CA LYS A 34 11.74 13.30 -15.35
C LYS A 34 11.45 12.89 -16.79
N HIS A 35 10.22 12.45 -17.08
CA HIS A 35 9.83 11.92 -18.39
C HIS A 35 8.90 12.84 -19.19
N GLY A 36 8.62 14.06 -18.71
CA GLY A 36 7.73 15.00 -19.37
C GLY A 36 6.27 14.53 -19.42
N VAL A 37 5.83 13.78 -18.41
CA VAL A 37 4.46 13.27 -18.29
C VAL A 37 3.74 14.04 -17.19
N ASP A 38 2.54 14.54 -17.49
CA ASP A 38 1.63 15.17 -16.53
C ASP A 38 0.33 14.36 -16.40
N LYS A 39 -0.06 14.03 -15.16
CA LYS A 39 -1.25 13.26 -14.79
C LYS A 39 -1.70 13.60 -13.36
N ASP A 40 -2.90 13.15 -13.03
CA ASP A 40 -3.36 13.13 -11.64
C ASP A 40 -2.64 12.03 -10.82
N TRP A 41 -1.58 12.43 -10.13
CA TRP A 41 -0.77 11.54 -9.31
C TRP A 41 -1.50 11.01 -8.08
N ALA A 42 -2.47 11.77 -7.54
CA ALA A 42 -3.27 11.34 -6.40
C ALA A 42 -4.24 10.23 -6.83
N ALA A 43 -4.93 10.42 -7.95
CA ALA A 43 -5.78 9.37 -8.53
C ALA A 43 -5.00 8.10 -8.84
N LEU A 44 -3.79 8.23 -9.39
CA LEU A 44 -2.92 7.06 -9.66
C LEU A 44 -2.44 6.37 -8.39
N ALA A 45 -2.06 7.10 -7.34
CA ALA A 45 -1.70 6.52 -6.05
C ALA A 45 -2.87 5.73 -5.43
N ASN A 46 -4.09 6.28 -5.50
CA ASN A 46 -5.31 5.61 -5.04
C ASN A 46 -5.62 4.36 -5.85
N GLU A 47 -5.48 4.43 -7.18
CA GLU A 47 -5.72 3.28 -8.04
C GLU A 47 -4.69 2.15 -7.80
N LEU A 48 -3.43 2.50 -7.55
CA LEU A 48 -2.40 1.56 -7.13
C LEU A 48 -2.82 0.85 -5.84
N ARG A 49 -3.21 1.60 -4.79
CA ARG A 49 -3.65 1.02 -3.51
C ARG A 49 -4.83 0.07 -3.71
N ARG A 50 -5.84 0.50 -4.46
CA ARG A 50 -7.05 -0.29 -4.74
C ARG A 50 -6.72 -1.61 -5.43
N ARG A 51 -5.87 -1.59 -6.47
CA ARG A 51 -5.48 -2.80 -7.21
C ARG A 51 -4.60 -3.73 -6.39
N SER A 52 -3.63 -3.18 -5.66
CA SER A 52 -2.71 -3.98 -4.83
C SER A 52 -3.46 -4.68 -3.70
N LEU A 53 -4.34 -3.96 -3.00
CA LEU A 53 -5.20 -4.56 -1.97
C LEU A 53 -6.13 -5.63 -2.55
N LYS A 54 -6.77 -5.35 -3.70
CA LYS A 54 -7.63 -6.34 -4.36
C LYS A 54 -6.87 -7.63 -4.71
N LYS A 55 -5.61 -7.52 -5.16
CA LYS A 55 -4.77 -8.69 -5.41
C LYS A 55 -4.45 -9.44 -4.12
N MET A 56 -4.10 -8.72 -3.06
CA MET A 56 -3.75 -9.31 -1.76
C MET A 56 -4.92 -10.08 -1.14
N ILE A 57 -6.12 -9.50 -1.12
CA ILE A 57 -7.29 -10.15 -0.51
C ILE A 57 -7.83 -11.33 -1.32
N ASN A 58 -7.61 -11.33 -2.63
CA ASN A 58 -8.04 -12.41 -3.52
C ASN A 58 -6.91 -13.43 -3.77
N LEU A 59 -5.77 -13.30 -3.10
CA LEU A 59 -4.67 -14.23 -3.22
C LEU A 59 -5.12 -15.59 -2.67
N GLY A 60 -5.13 -16.61 -3.53
CA GLY A 60 -5.61 -17.94 -3.15
C GLY A 60 -7.06 -18.26 -3.55
N GLU A 61 -7.80 -17.31 -4.13
CA GLU A 61 -9.24 -17.47 -4.45
C GLU A 61 -9.52 -18.67 -5.38
N LYS A 62 -8.65 -18.90 -6.37
CA LYS A 62 -8.86 -19.95 -7.40
C LYS A 62 -7.95 -21.16 -7.23
N SER A 63 -6.83 -21.00 -6.54
CA SER A 63 -5.81 -22.03 -6.33
C SER A 63 -4.91 -21.60 -5.17
N PRO A 64 -4.29 -22.54 -4.43
CA PRO A 64 -3.38 -22.21 -3.35
C PRO A 64 -2.32 -21.18 -3.77
N PRO A 65 -2.03 -20.15 -2.95
CA PRO A 65 -1.00 -19.18 -3.27
C PRO A 65 0.37 -19.82 -3.41
N THR A 66 1.08 -19.44 -4.46
CA THR A 66 2.47 -19.86 -4.70
C THR A 66 3.49 -18.90 -4.09
N TYR A 67 3.04 -17.79 -3.51
CA TYR A 67 3.87 -16.77 -2.86
C TYR A 67 3.06 -16.07 -1.75
N ASN A 68 3.76 -15.42 -0.83
CA ASN A 68 3.18 -14.48 0.13
C ASN A 68 3.34 -13.06 -0.41
N MET A 69 2.29 -12.25 -0.26
CA MET A 69 2.27 -10.85 -0.66
C MET A 69 2.51 -9.93 0.54
#